data_AF-A0A965BXH7-F1
#
_entry.id   AF-A0A965BXH7-F1
#
_cell.length_a   1.000
_cell.length_b   1.000
_cell.length_c   1.000
_cell.angle_alpha   90.00
_cell.angle_beta   90.00
_cell.angle_gamma   90.00
#
_symmetry.space_group_name_H-M   'P 1'
#
loop_
_entity.id
_entity.type
_entity.pdbx_description
1 polymer ?
#
loop_
_entity_poly.entity_id
_entity_poly.type
_entity_poly.pdbx_seq_one_letter_code
_entity_poly.pdbx_strand_id
1 'polypeptide(L)'
;MQVNELAHEGLKRAYSVTLPAGDIASSREKRLSEIAKTVSLPGFRPGKVPLSIVRQRYGTAVMGEVLEQSVGDASRKVVSDRGLKPALQPKIEVTNFPDGGDLEFR
;
A
#
# COMPACT_ATOMS: atom_id res chain seq x y z
N MET A 1 4.70 -1.84 11.47
CA MET A 1 5.55 -2.47 10.45
C MET A 1 6.57 -3.36 11.12
N GLN A 2 6.70 -4.62 10.70
CA GLN A 2 7.75 -5.55 11.15
C GLN A 2 8.64 -5.91 9.95
N VAL A 3 9.96 -6.00 10.17
CA VAL A 3 10.94 -6.24 9.11
C VAL A 3 11.92 -7.31 9.56
N ASN A 4 11.86 -8.48 8.94
CA ASN A 4 12.73 -9.63 9.22
C ASN A 4 13.75 -9.80 8.09
N GLU A 5 15.01 -10.04 8.43
CA GLU A 5 16.06 -10.36 7.45
C GLU A 5 16.11 -11.89 7.25
N LEU A 6 15.91 -12.34 6.02
CA LEU A 6 15.79 -13.77 5.68
C LEU A 6 17.11 -14.38 5.20
N ALA A 7 17.85 -13.67 4.35
CA ALA A 7 19.07 -14.21 3.74
C ALA A 7 20.09 -13.11 3.48
N HIS A 8 21.36 -13.44 3.73
CA HIS A 8 22.51 -12.62 3.43
C HIS A 8 23.59 -13.48 2.73
N GLU A 9 23.48 -13.62 1.41
CA GLU A 9 24.46 -14.32 0.58
C GLU A 9 25.19 -13.33 -0.33
N GLY A 10 26.42 -12.97 0.06
CA GLY A 10 27.22 -11.98 -0.65
C GLY A 10 26.54 -10.60 -0.66
N LEU A 11 26.20 -10.10 -1.86
CA LEU A 11 25.49 -8.82 -2.05
C LEU A 11 23.96 -8.98 -2.04
N LYS A 12 23.45 -10.22 -2.04
CA LYS A 12 22.02 -10.48 -2.02
C LYS A 12 21.51 -10.38 -0.58
N ARG A 13 20.51 -9.54 -0.39
CA ARG A 13 19.78 -9.40 0.87
C ARG A 13 18.30 -9.61 0.61
N ALA A 14 17.68 -10.45 1.42
CA ALA A 14 16.23 -10.68 1.38
C ALA A 14 15.61 -10.23 2.71
N TYR A 15 14.51 -9.48 2.62
CA TYR A 15 13.79 -8.97 3.78
C TYR A 15 12.32 -9.34 3.66
N SER A 16 11.75 -9.94 4.70
CA SER A 16 10.30 -10.06 4.84
C SER A 16 9.76 -8.86 5.58
N VAL A 17 8.78 -8.18 5.01
CA VAL A 17 8.12 -7.01 5.60
C VAL A 17 6.64 -7.33 5.79
N THR A 18 6.18 -7.16 7.03
CA THR A 18 4.76 -7.25 7.39
C THR A 18 4.23 -5.85 7.67
N LEU A 19 3.25 -5.40 6.87
CA LEU A 19 2.48 -4.20 7.15
C LEU A 19 1.17 -4.55 7.85
N PRO A 20 0.87 -3.88 8.98
CA PRO A 20 -0.39 -4.09 9.68
C PRO A 20 -1.56 -3.54 8.85
N ALA A 21 -2.69 -4.24 8.88
CA ALA A 21 -3.91 -3.84 8.18
C ALA A 21 -4.40 -2.43 8.53
N GLY A 22 -4.12 -1.94 9.75
CA GLY A 22 -4.47 -0.59 10.19
C GLY A 22 -3.81 0.53 9.38
N ASP A 23 -2.55 0.36 8.99
CA ASP A 23 -1.82 1.35 8.17
C ASP A 23 -2.42 1.43 6.75
N ILE A 24 -2.81 0.27 6.21
CA ILE A 24 -3.46 0.14 4.89
C ILE A 24 -4.85 0.76 4.92
N ALA A 25 -5.63 0.49 5.99
CA ALA A 25 -6.97 1.05 6.16
C ALA A 25 -6.93 2.59 6.23
N SER A 26 -5.97 3.16 6.96
CA SER A 26 -5.82 4.62 7.06
C SER A 26 -5.45 5.26 5.72
N SER A 27 -4.57 4.62 4.95
CA SER A 27 -4.18 5.08 3.61
C SER A 27 -5.35 4.98 2.62
N ARG A 28 -6.14 3.92 2.73
CA ARG A 28 -7.38 3.74 1.96
C ARG A 28 -8.40 4.83 2.25
N GLU A 29 -8.65 5.15 3.52
CA GLU A 29 -9.61 6.21 3.88
C GLU A 29 -9.17 7.57 3.37
N LYS A 30 -7.88 7.90 3.50
CA LYS A 30 -7.31 9.12 2.94
C LYS A 30 -7.54 9.19 1.43
N ARG A 31 -7.21 8.12 0.70
CA ARG A 31 -7.38 8.09 -0.76
C ARG A 31 -8.83 8.20 -1.19
N LEU A 32 -9.74 7.50 -0.52
CA LEU A 32 -11.19 7.62 -0.76
C LEU A 32 -11.69 9.04 -0.50
N SER A 33 -11.16 9.73 0.52
CA SER A 33 -11.53 11.11 0.81
C SER A 33 -11.04 12.11 -0.26
N GLU A 34 -9.88 11.87 -0.85
CA GLU A 34 -9.34 12.67 -1.96
C GLU A 34 -10.18 12.49 -3.21
N ILE A 35 -10.47 11.24 -3.56
CA ILE A 35 -11.32 10.88 -4.70
C ILE A 35 -12.72 11.47 -4.52
N ALA A 36 -13.28 11.45 -3.32
CA ALA A 36 -14.60 12.03 -3.05
C ALA A 36 -14.65 13.55 -3.33
N LYS A 37 -13.52 14.27 -3.20
CA LYS A 37 -13.43 15.71 -3.47
C LYS A 37 -13.31 16.04 -4.96
N THR A 38 -12.72 15.15 -5.76
CA THR A 38 -12.48 15.36 -7.21
C THR A 38 -13.51 14.70 -8.11
N VAL A 39 -14.17 13.64 -7.66
CA VAL A 39 -15.13 12.89 -8.46
C VAL A 39 -16.39 13.73 -8.73
N SER A 40 -16.79 13.71 -10.01
CA SER A 40 -18.09 14.17 -10.47
C SER A 40 -18.94 12.95 -10.81
N LEU A 41 -20.08 12.80 -10.12
CA LEU A 41 -21.07 11.75 -10.43
C LEU A 41 -22.40 12.41 -10.81
N PRO A 42 -23.13 11.83 -11.78
CA PRO A 42 -24.46 12.32 -12.13
C PRO A 42 -25.35 12.30 -10.88
N GLY A 43 -26.04 13.41 -10.63
CA GLY A 43 -26.89 13.62 -9.44
C GLY A 43 -26.20 14.24 -8.23
N PHE A 44 -24.87 14.36 -8.23
CA PHE A 44 -24.12 14.99 -7.13
C PHE A 44 -23.31 16.18 -7.62
N ARG A 45 -23.26 17.24 -6.82
CA ARG A 45 -22.35 18.35 -7.07
C ARG A 45 -20.90 17.83 -6.93
N PRO A 46 -19.97 18.18 -7.83
CA PRO A 46 -18.58 17.76 -7.74
C PRO A 46 -18.01 18.00 -6.34
N GLY A 47 -17.36 16.98 -5.78
CA GLY A 47 -16.77 17.04 -4.43
C GLY A 47 -17.75 16.85 -3.26
N LYS A 48 -19.06 16.70 -3.52
CA LYS A 48 -20.11 16.47 -2.50
C LYS A 48 -20.76 15.10 -2.65
N VAL A 49 -19.97 14.11 -3.06
CA VAL A 49 -20.42 12.72 -3.16
C VAL A 49 -20.25 12.02 -1.80
N PRO A 50 -21.26 11.30 -1.29
CA PRO A 50 -21.12 10.48 -0.09
C PRO A 50 -20.06 9.39 -0.23
N LEU A 51 -19.27 9.19 0.83
CA LEU A 51 -18.20 8.18 0.86
C LEU A 51 -18.71 6.75 0.61
N SER A 52 -19.96 6.43 0.98
CA SER A 52 -20.56 5.11 0.73
C SER A 52 -20.65 4.78 -0.76
N ILE A 53 -21.03 5.75 -1.59
CA ILE A 53 -21.15 5.58 -3.05
C ILE A 53 -19.77 5.50 -3.69
N VAL A 54 -18.84 6.34 -3.23
CA VAL A 54 -17.44 6.31 -3.70
C VAL A 54 -16.80 4.97 -3.36
N ARG A 55 -17.02 4.45 -2.15
CA ARG A 55 -16.52 3.14 -1.72
C ARG A 55 -17.11 2.01 -2.57
N GLN A 56 -18.38 2.08 -2.93
CA GLN A 56 -19.01 1.06 -3.78
C GLN A 56 -18.44 1.05 -5.20
N ARG A 57 -18.18 2.23 -5.79
CA ARG A 57 -17.73 2.34 -7.18
C ARG A 57 -16.21 2.23 -7.33
N TYR A 58 -15.44 2.75 -6.38
CA TYR A 58 -13.97 2.84 -6.43
C TYR A 58 -13.27 1.98 -5.38
N GLY A 59 -14.00 1.24 -4.55
CA GLY A 59 -13.42 0.49 -3.43
C GLY A 59 -12.35 -0.52 -3.85
N THR A 60 -12.60 -1.30 -4.91
CA THR A 60 -11.65 -2.31 -5.41
C THR A 60 -10.45 -1.67 -6.10
N ALA A 61 -10.68 -0.62 -6.89
CA ALA A 61 -9.61 0.09 -7.60
C ALA A 61 -8.65 0.79 -6.61
N VAL A 62 -9.20 1.44 -5.59
CA VAL A 62 -8.42 2.10 -4.53
C VAL A 62 -7.65 1.06 -3.71
N MET A 63 -8.19 -0.13 -3.50
CA MET A 63 -7.47 -1.19 -2.79
C MET A 63 -6.18 -1.58 -3.53
N GLY A 64 -6.26 -1.82 -4.84
CA GLY A 64 -5.08 -2.13 -5.65
C GLY A 64 -4.03 -1.01 -5.65
N GLU A 65 -4.47 0.24 -5.83
CA GLU A 65 -3.57 1.40 -5.83
C GLU A 65 -2.87 1.61 -4.47
N VAL A 66 -3.64 1.49 -3.37
CA VAL A 66 -3.10 1.66 -2.01
C VAL A 66 -2.11 0.55 -1.68
N LEU A 67 -2.34 -0.68 -2.15
CA LEU A 67 -1.40 -1.78 -1.95
C LEU A 67 -0.08 -1.53 -2.67
N GLU A 68 -0.13 -1.18 -3.95
CA GLU A 68 1.06 -0.90 -4.74
C GLU A 68 1.88 0.26 -4.12
N GLN A 69 1.20 1.34 -3.74
CA GLN A 69 1.84 2.47 -3.06
C GLN A 69 2.43 2.08 -1.69
N SER A 70 1.67 1.36 -0.86
CA SER A 70 2.12 0.97 0.49
C SER A 70 3.34 0.06 0.44
N VAL A 71 3.38 -0.86 -0.52
CA VAL A 71 4.51 -1.78 -0.73
C VAL A 71 5.74 -1.01 -1.22
N GLY A 72 5.57 -0.11 -2.19
CA GLY A 72 6.65 0.73 -2.69
C GLY A 72 7.25 1.64 -1.60
N ASP A 73 6.39 2.28 -0.81
CA ASP A 73 6.79 3.18 0.28
C ASP A 73 7.46 2.41 1.42
N ALA A 74 6.92 1.24 1.77
CA ALA A 74 7.52 0.37 2.78
C ALA A 74 8.90 -0.14 2.36
N SER A 75 9.05 -0.58 1.11
CA SER A 75 10.35 -0.99 0.56
C SER A 75 11.37 0.16 0.61
N ARG A 76 10.98 1.37 0.19
CA ARG A 76 11.84 2.55 0.27
C ARG A 76 12.20 2.92 1.71
N LYS A 77 11.26 2.82 2.65
CA LYS A 77 11.52 3.05 4.08
C LYS A 77 12.53 2.06 4.62
N VAL A 78 12.36 0.75 4.36
CA VAL A 78 13.31 -0.28 4.81
C VAL A 78 14.72 -0.03 4.28
N VAL A 79 14.84 0.35 3.01
CA VAL A 79 16.11 0.69 2.37
C VAL A 79 16.72 1.94 3.02
N SER A 80 15.93 2.98 3.26
CA SER A 80 16.40 4.26 3.84
C SER A 80 16.80 4.12 5.30
N ASP A 81 15.96 3.48 6.12
CA ASP A 81 16.17 3.29 7.56
C ASP A 81 17.43 2.45 7.84
N ARG A 82 17.72 1.49 6.96
CA ARG A 82 18.92 0.64 7.06
C ARG A 82 20.12 1.19 6.29
N GLY A 83 20.00 2.38 5.67
CA GLY A 83 21.07 3.01 4.89
C GLY A 83 21.55 2.18 3.69
N LEU A 84 20.69 1.30 3.17
CA LEU A 84 21.02 0.40 2.08
C LEU A 84 21.00 1.17 0.76
N LYS A 85 21.97 0.89 -0.12
CA LYS A 85 22.02 1.43 -1.48
C LYS A 85 21.88 0.28 -2.47
N PRO A 86 20.64 -0.11 -2.83
CA PRO A 86 20.42 -1.22 -3.74
C PRO A 86 20.90 -0.84 -5.14
N ALA A 87 21.64 -1.74 -5.78
CA ALA A 87 22.14 -1.55 -7.14
C ALA A 87 21.03 -1.66 -8.21
N LEU A 88 19.95 -2.37 -7.88
CA LEU A 88 18.79 -2.61 -8.75
C LEU A 88 17.51 -2.29 -7.99
N GLN A 89 16.39 -2.12 -8.71
CA GLN A 89 15.08 -2.10 -8.06
C GLN A 89 14.87 -3.43 -7.32
N PRO A 90 14.44 -3.39 -6.04
CA PRO A 90 14.11 -4.60 -5.30
C PRO A 90 13.05 -5.40 -6.04
N LYS A 91 13.27 -6.71 -6.18
CA LYS A 91 12.21 -7.62 -6.60
C LYS A 91 11.27 -7.79 -5.42
N ILE A 92 10.00 -7.47 -5.62
CA ILE A 92 8.98 -7.49 -4.58
C ILE A 92 8.03 -8.64 -4.90
N GLU A 93 7.89 -9.58 -3.97
CA GLU A 93 6.93 -10.67 -4.08
C GLU A 93 5.91 -10.58 -2.94
N VAL A 94 4.66 -10.26 -3.30
CA VAL A 94 3.54 -10.27 -2.34
C VAL A 94 3.22 -11.72 -2.02
N THR A 95 3.42 -12.11 -0.77
CA THR A 95 3.31 -13.52 -0.33
C THR A 95 1.91 -13.82 0.19
N ASN A 96 1.25 -12.85 0.86
CA ASN A 96 -0.10 -13.01 1.35
C ASN A 96 -0.83 -11.65 1.40
N PHE A 97 -2.09 -11.64 0.95
CA PHE A 97 -3.02 -10.53 1.16
C PHE A 97 -4.46 -11.05 1.32
N PRO A 98 -4.89 -11.39 2.53
CA PRO A 98 -6.30 -11.62 2.81
C PRO A 98 -7.05 -10.28 2.74
N ASP A 99 -8.28 -10.27 2.20
CA ASP A 99 -9.14 -9.09 2.23
C ASP A 99 -9.36 -8.59 3.67
N GLY A 100 -8.60 -7.57 4.09
CA GLY A 100 -8.62 -7.01 5.45
C GLY A 100 -7.60 -7.60 6.42
N GLY A 101 -6.68 -8.45 5.94
CA GLY A 101 -5.56 -8.99 6.72
C GLY A 101 -4.28 -8.18 6.55
N ASP A 102 -3.24 -8.60 7.27
CA ASP A 102 -1.91 -8.02 7.17
C ASP A 102 -1.29 -8.34 5.80
N LEU A 103 -0.53 -7.39 5.27
CA LEU A 103 0.17 -7.54 4.00
C LEU A 103 1.59 -8.03 4.28
N GLU A 104 1.92 -9.20 3.75
CA GLU A 104 3.26 -9.77 3.82
C GLU A 104 3.91 -9.79 2.44
N PHE A 105 5.08 -9.19 2.32
CA PHE A 105 5.89 -9.24 1.11
C PHE A 105 7.36 -9.47 1.43
N ARG A 106 8.08 -10.00 0.44
CA ARG A 106 9.51 -10.33 0.52
C ARG A 106 10.31 -9.77 -0.66
#